data_AF-A0AAN7UCW3-F1
#
_entry.id   AF-A0AAN7UCW3-F1
#
_cell.length_a   1.000
_cell.length_b   1.000
_cell.length_c   1.000
_cell.angle_alpha   90.00
_cell.angle_beta   90.00
_cell.angle_gamma   90.00
#
_symmetry.space_group_name_H-M   'P 1'
#
loop_
_entity.id
_entity.type
_entity.pdbx_description
1 polymer ?
#
loop_
_entity_poly.entity_id
_entity_poly.type
_entity_poly.pdbx_seq_one_letter_code
_entity_poly.pdbx_strand_id
1 'polypeptide(L)'
;MEINVKNDKTEELFWKIVRNKYLFNFIFEVLGTMPIEYDSVNSYYVGNRLKFKDIKSLEWMVNKNQWEILRDKLQSNQYVYINLEMIFIFIKQCKDESILELMFEKKIKDLRQKNIIDCCVSGGNYIALNFFLSKIEKNPQLLKTVLPIYQSTIKFSIQNSTVQTFESLVKYQPILDESIIIRSLQIASENKSNKIEMINSVKNYLKNLK
;
A
#
# COMPACT_ATOMS: atom_id res chain seq x y z
N MET A 1 7.87 -34.03 4.21
CA MET A 1 7.56 -32.93 3.28
C MET A 1 7.88 -33.44 1.89
N GLU A 2 6.91 -34.10 1.27
CA GLU A 2 7.09 -34.73 -0.05
C GLU A 2 7.03 -33.63 -1.11
N ILE A 3 8.16 -33.38 -1.77
CA ILE A 3 8.24 -32.48 -2.92
C ILE A 3 7.53 -33.20 -4.07
N ASN A 4 6.45 -32.60 -4.53
CA ASN A 4 5.59 -33.13 -5.59
C ASN A 4 6.36 -33.17 -6.92
N VAL A 5 6.76 -34.35 -7.37
CA VAL A 5 7.61 -34.66 -8.56
C VAL A 5 7.02 -34.19 -9.91
N LYS A 6 5.81 -33.62 -9.92
CA LYS A 6 5.16 -33.09 -11.14
C LYS A 6 5.72 -31.76 -11.66
N ASN A 7 6.54 -31.03 -10.88
CA ASN A 7 7.05 -29.72 -11.29
C ASN A 7 8.21 -29.77 -12.32
N ASP A 8 9.05 -30.81 -12.29
CA ASP A 8 10.30 -30.80 -13.07
C ASP A 8 10.10 -30.81 -14.58
N LYS A 9 9.12 -31.57 -15.11
CA LYS A 9 8.93 -31.68 -16.57
C LYS A 9 8.38 -30.40 -17.19
N THR A 10 7.48 -29.71 -16.50
CA THR A 10 6.91 -28.45 -16.98
C THR A 10 7.96 -27.35 -16.95
N GLU A 11 8.78 -27.32 -15.90
CA GLU A 11 9.90 -26.39 -15.79
C GLU A 11 10.97 -26.67 -16.86
N GLU A 12 11.32 -27.94 -17.08
CA GLU A 12 12.25 -28.32 -18.15
C GLU A 12 11.74 -27.91 -19.54
N LEU A 13 10.46 -28.14 -19.82
CA LEU A 13 9.83 -27.72 -21.08
C LEU A 13 9.81 -26.19 -21.21
N PHE A 14 9.47 -25.48 -20.13
CA PHE A 14 9.50 -24.02 -20.08
C PHE A 14 10.90 -23.51 -20.46
N TRP A 15 11.95 -24.03 -19.83
CA TRP A 15 13.32 -23.62 -20.14
C TRP A 15 13.75 -23.99 -21.56
N LYS A 16 13.30 -25.13 -22.10
CA LYS A 16 13.53 -25.50 -23.51
C LYS A 16 12.90 -24.50 -24.47
N ILE A 17 11.66 -24.08 -24.21
CA ILE A 17 10.93 -23.11 -25.04
C ILE A 17 11.59 -21.72 -24.93
N VAL A 18 11.86 -21.25 -23.70
CA VAL A 18 12.42 -19.91 -23.45
C VAL A 18 13.81 -19.74 -24.07
N ARG A 19 14.65 -20.79 -24.02
CA ARG A 19 15.98 -20.76 -24.64
C ARG A 19 15.94 -20.83 -26.17
N ASN A 20 14.89 -21.43 -26.74
CA ASN A 20 14.70 -21.46 -28.18
C ASN A 20 14.09 -20.13 -28.66
N LYS A 21 14.96 -19.20 -29.09
CA LYS A 21 14.57 -17.87 -29.56
C LYS A 21 13.48 -17.88 -30.63
N TYR A 22 13.48 -18.86 -31.53
CA TYR A 22 12.45 -18.99 -32.56
C TYR A 22 11.09 -19.31 -31.95
N LEU A 23 11.01 -20.37 -31.15
CA LEU A 23 9.74 -20.77 -30.50
C LEU A 23 9.23 -19.69 -29.57
N PHE A 24 10.13 -19.06 -28.80
CA PHE A 24 9.78 -17.94 -27.94
C PHE A 24 9.15 -16.79 -28.72
N ASN A 25 9.81 -16.33 -29.80
CA ASN A 25 9.27 -15.25 -30.64
C ASN A 25 7.95 -15.64 -31.32
N PHE A 26 7.85 -16.88 -31.82
CA PHE A 26 6.65 -17.41 -32.45
C PHE A 26 5.45 -17.40 -31.48
N ILE A 27 5.66 -17.80 -30.22
CA ILE A 27 4.61 -17.74 -29.19
C ILE A 27 4.10 -16.30 -29.02
N PHE A 28 4.99 -15.30 -28.94
CA PHE A 28 4.56 -13.90 -28.80
C PHE A 28 3.85 -13.36 -30.05
N GLU A 29 4.27 -13.78 -31.24
CA GLU A 29 3.61 -13.42 -32.50
C GLU A 29 2.17 -13.97 -32.55
N VAL A 30 2.00 -15.25 -32.20
CA VAL A 30 0.68 -15.88 -32.10
C VAL A 30 -0.18 -15.21 -31.03
N LEU A 31 0.35 -14.98 -29.83
CA LEU A 31 -0.38 -14.28 -28.76
C LEU A 31 -0.77 -12.85 -29.15
N GLY A 32 0.06 -12.16 -29.94
CA GLY A 32 -0.20 -10.82 -30.44
C GLY A 32 -1.36 -10.76 -31.45
N THR A 33 -1.59 -11.86 -32.18
CA THR A 33 -2.55 -11.96 -33.30
C THR A 33 -3.82 -12.75 -32.96
N MET A 34 -3.77 -13.61 -31.94
CA MET A 34 -4.91 -14.42 -31.50
C MET A 34 -6.12 -13.52 -31.21
N PRO A 35 -7.35 -13.84 -31.65
CA PRO A 35 -8.52 -13.06 -31.24
C PRO A 35 -8.75 -13.20 -29.73
N ILE A 36 -9.14 -12.11 -29.06
CA ILE A 36 -9.64 -12.20 -27.68
C ILE A 36 -11.14 -12.46 -27.78
N GLU A 37 -11.57 -13.60 -27.27
CA GLU A 37 -12.98 -13.93 -27.13
C GLU A 37 -13.54 -13.20 -25.90
N TYR A 38 -14.65 -12.49 -26.10
CA TYR A 38 -15.37 -11.81 -25.02
C TYR A 38 -16.77 -12.36 -24.94
N ASP A 39 -17.26 -12.56 -23.71
CA ASP A 39 -18.63 -13.03 -23.46
C ASP A 39 -19.70 -12.00 -23.90
N SER A 40 -19.31 -10.74 -24.11
CA SER A 40 -20.21 -9.65 -24.49
C SER A 40 -19.55 -8.69 -25.49
N VAL A 41 -20.34 -8.20 -26.45
CA VAL A 41 -19.93 -7.17 -27.42
C VAL A 41 -19.50 -5.87 -26.73
N ASN A 42 -20.10 -5.53 -25.60
CA ASN A 42 -19.76 -4.33 -24.83
C ASN A 42 -18.36 -4.40 -24.21
N SER A 43 -17.77 -5.59 -24.09
CA SER A 43 -16.41 -5.78 -23.60
C SER A 43 -15.36 -5.65 -24.71
N TYR A 44 -15.79 -5.54 -25.97
CA TYR A 44 -14.88 -5.39 -27.11
C TYR A 44 -14.32 -3.97 -27.15
N TYR A 45 -13.06 -3.82 -26.76
CA TYR A 45 -12.38 -2.53 -26.76
C TYR A 45 -10.95 -2.69 -27.30
N VAL A 46 -10.57 -1.83 -28.25
CA VAL A 46 -9.26 -1.87 -28.94
C VAL A 46 -8.09 -1.76 -27.94
N GLY A 47 -8.30 -1.15 -26.76
CA GLY A 47 -7.29 -1.02 -25.72
C GLY A 47 -7.18 -2.20 -24.74
N ASN A 48 -7.89 -3.31 -24.95
CA ASN A 48 -7.80 -4.47 -24.06
C ASN A 48 -6.45 -5.22 -24.17
N ARG A 49 -5.67 -4.99 -25.23
CA ARG A 49 -4.27 -5.40 -25.33
C ARG A 49 -3.36 -4.21 -25.06
N LEU A 50 -2.67 -4.25 -23.92
CA LEU A 50 -1.66 -3.26 -23.58
C LEU A 50 -0.28 -3.93 -23.56
N LYS A 51 0.69 -3.36 -24.27
CA LYS A 51 2.07 -3.84 -24.19
C LYS A 51 2.60 -3.58 -22.78
N PHE A 52 3.40 -4.50 -22.25
CA PHE A 52 3.96 -4.41 -20.90
C PHE A 52 4.71 -3.09 -20.62
N LYS A 53 5.43 -2.56 -21.62
CA LYS A 53 6.15 -1.27 -21.52
C LYS A 53 5.22 -0.05 -21.39
N ASP A 54 3.97 -0.19 -21.81
CA ASP A 54 2.97 0.88 -21.82
C ASP A 54 2.10 0.83 -20.55
N ILE A 55 2.18 -0.23 -19.75
CA ILE A 55 1.59 -0.30 -18.40
C ILE A 55 2.38 0.61 -17.46
N LYS A 56 1.88 1.84 -17.28
CA LYS A 56 2.53 2.87 -16.44
C LYS A 56 1.70 3.26 -15.23
N SER A 57 0.39 3.00 -15.24
CA SER A 57 -0.53 3.50 -14.20
C SER A 57 -0.39 2.72 -12.89
N LEU A 58 -0.08 3.40 -11.80
CA LEU A 58 -0.10 2.80 -10.45
C LEU A 58 -1.49 2.27 -10.10
N GLU A 59 -2.55 3.05 -10.36
CA GLU A 59 -3.94 2.63 -10.12
C GLU A 59 -4.25 1.28 -10.76
N TRP A 60 -3.98 1.15 -12.06
CA TRP A 60 -4.27 -0.06 -12.80
C TRP A 60 -3.52 -1.27 -12.22
N MET A 61 -2.24 -1.11 -11.90
CA MET A 61 -1.44 -2.19 -11.32
C MET A 61 -2.01 -2.63 -9.96
N VAL A 62 -2.40 -1.68 -9.11
CA VAL A 62 -2.99 -1.97 -7.79
C VAL A 62 -4.37 -2.63 -7.93
N ASN A 63 -5.28 -2.01 -8.69
CA ASN A 63 -6.66 -2.49 -8.85
C ASN A 63 -6.75 -3.86 -9.54
N LYS A 64 -5.74 -4.23 -10.34
CA LYS A 64 -5.64 -5.54 -10.98
C LYS A 64 -4.75 -6.53 -10.23
N ASN A 65 -4.31 -6.19 -9.01
CA ASN A 65 -3.39 -7.00 -8.19
C ASN A 65 -2.09 -7.38 -8.91
N GLN A 66 -1.62 -6.55 -9.84
CA GLN A 66 -0.40 -6.75 -10.61
C GLN A 66 0.83 -6.25 -9.85
N TRP A 67 1.02 -6.76 -8.63
CA TRP A 67 2.08 -6.36 -7.70
C TRP A 67 3.47 -6.67 -8.22
N GLU A 68 3.65 -7.80 -8.91
CA GLU A 68 4.92 -8.19 -9.53
C GLU A 68 5.32 -7.26 -10.68
N ILE A 69 4.35 -6.75 -11.45
CA ILE A 69 4.60 -5.75 -12.49
C ILE A 69 5.08 -4.45 -11.85
N LEU A 70 4.42 -4.02 -10.77
CA LEU A 70 4.84 -2.85 -10.02
C LEU A 70 6.25 -3.03 -9.45
N ARG A 71 6.56 -4.20 -8.87
CA ARG A 71 7.88 -4.54 -8.35
C ARG A 71 8.96 -4.44 -9.43
N ASP A 72 8.75 -5.09 -10.58
CA ASP A 72 9.67 -5.01 -11.73
C ASP A 72 9.90 -3.57 -12.19
N LYS A 73 8.81 -2.80 -12.33
CA LYS A 73 8.89 -1.38 -12.74
C LYS A 73 9.70 -0.55 -11.75
N LEU A 74 9.52 -0.76 -10.45
CA LEU A 74 10.27 -0.04 -9.42
C LEU A 74 11.74 -0.46 -9.35
N GLN A 75 12.03 -1.76 -9.42
CA GLN A 75 13.40 -2.30 -9.42
C GLN A 75 14.19 -1.81 -10.64
N SER A 76 13.56 -1.86 -11.82
CA SER A 76 14.13 -1.40 -13.09
C SER A 76 14.10 0.13 -13.26
N ASN A 77 13.67 0.88 -12.24
CA ASN A 77 13.50 2.34 -12.26
C ASN A 77 12.71 2.85 -13.50
N GLN A 78 11.74 2.07 -13.96
CA GLN A 78 10.86 2.47 -15.06
C GLN A 78 9.89 3.55 -14.57
N TYR A 79 9.35 4.30 -15.53
CA TYR A 79 8.35 5.31 -15.23
C TYR A 79 7.04 4.67 -14.75
N VAL A 80 6.57 5.11 -13.59
CA VAL A 80 5.26 4.78 -13.03
C VAL A 80 4.52 6.10 -12.84
N TYR A 81 3.34 6.22 -13.44
CA TYR A 81 2.47 7.37 -13.26
C TYR A 81 1.80 7.27 -11.88
N ILE A 82 2.01 8.30 -11.05
CA ILE A 82 1.53 8.39 -9.67
C ILE A 82 0.85 9.73 -9.48
N ASN A 83 -0.40 9.71 -9.00
CA ASN A 83 -1.14 10.89 -8.57
C ASN A 83 -1.65 10.72 -7.12
N LEU A 84 -2.30 11.76 -6.58
CA LEU A 84 -2.80 11.79 -5.20
C LEU A 84 -3.79 10.67 -4.85
N GLU A 85 -4.68 10.32 -5.77
CA GLU A 85 -5.71 9.29 -5.56
C GLU A 85 -5.08 7.89 -5.59
N MET A 86 -4.17 7.68 -6.52
CA MET A 86 -3.39 6.45 -6.68
C MET A 86 -2.58 6.11 -5.44
N ILE A 87 -1.97 7.10 -4.78
CA ILE A 87 -1.21 6.90 -3.54
C ILE A 87 -2.13 6.30 -2.47
N PHE A 88 -3.34 6.84 -2.31
CA PHE A 88 -4.27 6.31 -1.31
C PHE A 88 -4.69 4.88 -1.62
N ILE A 89 -5.03 4.58 -2.89
CA ILE A 89 -5.41 3.24 -3.32
C ILE A 89 -4.25 2.25 -3.07
N PHE A 90 -3.03 2.64 -3.44
CA PHE A 90 -1.82 1.86 -3.19
C PHE A 90 -1.61 1.59 -1.70
N ILE A 91 -1.60 2.63 -0.87
CA ILE A 91 -1.38 2.51 0.59
C ILE A 91 -2.48 1.69 1.25
N LYS A 92 -3.73 1.80 0.79
CA LYS A 92 -4.85 1.03 1.32
C LYS A 92 -4.73 -0.47 1.03
N GLN A 93 -4.19 -0.84 -0.14
CA GLN A 93 -4.22 -2.23 -0.62
C GLN A 93 -2.88 -2.98 -0.47
N CYS A 94 -1.75 -2.28 -0.47
CA CYS A 94 -0.43 -2.91 -0.46
C CYS A 94 -0.14 -3.58 0.89
N LYS A 95 0.03 -4.91 0.89
CA LYS A 95 0.37 -5.71 2.08
C LYS A 95 1.81 -6.22 2.07
N ASP A 96 2.55 -5.94 0.99
CA ASP A 96 3.92 -6.41 0.80
C ASP A 96 4.91 -5.31 1.19
N GLU A 97 5.65 -5.53 2.27
CA GLU A 97 6.66 -4.61 2.77
C GLU A 97 7.81 -4.38 1.78
N SER A 98 8.15 -5.35 0.94
CA SER A 98 9.20 -5.19 -0.08
C SER A 98 8.81 -4.17 -1.15
N ILE A 99 7.54 -4.12 -1.52
CA ILE A 99 7.01 -3.13 -2.47
C ILE A 99 6.90 -1.76 -1.79
N LEU A 100 6.50 -1.71 -0.52
CA LEU A 100 6.52 -0.48 0.27
C LEU A 100 7.93 0.10 0.37
N GLU A 101 8.94 -0.74 0.58
CA GLU A 101 10.35 -0.35 0.56
C GLU A 101 10.75 0.24 -0.78
N LEU A 102 10.48 -0.46 -1.88
CA LEU A 102 10.81 0.03 -3.22
C LEU A 102 10.13 1.36 -3.54
N MET A 103 8.85 1.52 -3.17
CA MET A 103 8.11 2.77 -3.34
C MET A 103 8.72 3.89 -2.49
N PHE A 104 9.07 3.60 -1.24
CA PHE A 104 9.70 4.55 -0.34
C PHE A 104 11.08 4.97 -0.83
N GLU A 105 11.93 4.06 -1.27
CA GLU A 105 13.28 4.38 -1.74
C GLU A 105 13.29 5.11 -3.08
N LYS A 106 12.49 4.63 -4.04
CA LYS A 106 12.56 5.09 -5.44
C LYS A 106 11.62 6.25 -5.74
N LYS A 107 10.49 6.36 -5.02
CA LYS A 107 9.38 7.28 -5.35
C LYS A 107 8.98 8.19 -4.18
N ILE A 108 9.88 8.43 -3.23
CA ILE A 108 9.54 9.24 -2.04
C ILE A 108 9.04 10.64 -2.37
N LYS A 109 9.58 11.26 -3.42
CA LYS A 109 9.18 12.60 -3.86
C LYS A 109 7.73 12.60 -4.34
N ASP A 110 7.32 11.55 -5.05
CA ASP A 110 5.95 11.39 -5.53
C ASP A 110 5.00 11.13 -4.35
N LEU A 111 5.42 10.33 -3.37
CA LEU A 111 4.61 10.01 -2.19
C LEU A 111 4.33 11.22 -1.29
N ARG A 112 5.22 12.23 -1.27
CA ARG A 112 5.05 13.47 -0.47
C ARG A 112 3.84 14.31 -0.86
N GLN A 113 3.24 14.04 -2.01
CA GLN A 113 2.04 14.75 -2.45
C GLN A 113 0.87 14.56 -1.47
N LYS A 114 0.88 13.47 -0.66
CA LYS A 114 -0.18 13.16 0.30
C LYS A 114 0.41 12.78 1.66
N ASN A 115 -0.32 13.04 2.75
CA ASN A 115 0.09 12.51 4.06
C ASN A 115 -0.05 10.99 4.04
N ILE A 116 1.08 10.29 4.05
CA ILE A 116 1.15 8.82 3.97
C ILE A 116 0.59 8.19 5.24
N ILE A 117 0.92 8.73 6.42
CA ILE A 117 0.44 8.19 7.70
C ILE A 117 -1.08 8.30 7.77
N ASP A 118 -1.64 9.44 7.36
CA ASP A 118 -3.08 9.64 7.26
C ASP A 118 -3.73 8.62 6.31
N CYS A 119 -3.14 8.38 5.14
CA CYS A 119 -3.60 7.34 4.21
C CYS A 119 -3.61 5.95 4.86
N CYS A 120 -2.58 5.58 5.62
CA CYS A 120 -2.51 4.29 6.29
C CYS A 120 -3.64 4.13 7.32
N VAL A 121 -3.87 5.15 8.14
CA VAL A 121 -4.90 5.15 9.20
C VAL A 121 -6.30 5.14 8.57
N SER A 122 -6.59 6.01 7.62
CA SER A 122 -7.89 6.06 6.93
C SER A 122 -8.15 4.83 6.06
N GLY A 123 -7.10 4.21 5.51
CA GLY A 123 -7.19 2.97 4.77
C GLY A 123 -7.32 1.72 5.65
N GLY A 124 -7.08 1.84 6.97
CA GLY A 124 -7.04 0.71 7.88
C GLY A 124 -5.90 -0.28 7.58
N ASN A 125 -4.84 0.16 6.90
CA ASN A 125 -3.72 -0.71 6.53
C ASN A 125 -2.61 -0.64 7.59
N TYR A 126 -2.70 -1.53 8.58
CA TYR A 126 -1.76 -1.60 9.70
C TYR A 126 -0.35 -2.05 9.28
N ILE A 127 -0.23 -2.87 8.23
CA ILE A 127 1.08 -3.31 7.70
C ILE A 127 1.83 -2.09 7.16
N ALA A 128 1.17 -1.31 6.30
CA ALA A 128 1.75 -0.07 5.78
C ALA A 128 2.06 0.93 6.89
N LEU A 129 1.17 1.09 7.87
CA LEU A 129 1.41 1.97 9.01
C LEU A 129 2.68 1.58 9.77
N ASN A 130 2.81 0.31 10.18
CA ASN A 130 3.98 -0.18 10.91
C ASN A 130 5.27 -0.01 10.11
N PHE A 131 5.21 -0.30 8.81
CA PHE A 131 6.34 -0.08 7.92
C PHE A 131 6.82 1.38 8.00
N PHE A 132 5.94 2.37 7.81
CA PHE A 132 6.35 3.79 7.84
C PHE A 132 6.73 4.28 9.24
N LEU A 133 6.08 3.79 10.30
CA LEU A 133 6.48 4.09 11.67
C LEU A 133 7.88 3.53 11.97
N SER A 134 8.24 2.36 11.46
CA SER A 134 9.60 1.81 11.58
C SER A 134 10.64 2.68 10.87
N LYS A 135 10.26 3.35 9.77
CA LYS A 135 11.14 4.33 9.09
C LYS A 135 11.34 5.58 9.93
N ILE A 136 10.29 6.06 10.59
CA ILE A 136 10.37 7.17 11.55
C ILE A 136 11.27 6.79 12.74
N GLU A 137 11.12 5.58 13.29
CA GLU A 137 11.94 5.11 14.41
C GLU A 137 13.44 5.10 14.05
N LYS A 138 13.78 4.66 12.83
CA LYS A 138 15.14 4.70 12.30
C LYS A 138 15.63 6.10 11.95
N ASN A 139 14.74 7.00 11.54
CA ASN A 139 15.07 8.38 11.17
C ASN A 139 13.96 9.36 11.62
N PRO A 140 14.06 9.90 12.85
CA PRO A 140 13.04 10.78 13.41
C PRO A 140 12.82 12.09 12.64
N GLN A 141 13.78 12.54 11.82
CA GLN A 141 13.62 13.75 11.01
C GLN A 141 12.50 13.60 9.97
N LEU A 142 12.13 12.37 9.60
CA LEU A 142 11.04 12.10 8.67
C LEU A 142 9.70 12.68 9.16
N LEU A 143 9.48 12.79 10.47
CA LEU A 143 8.30 13.41 11.06
C LEU A 143 8.13 14.88 10.66
N LYS A 144 9.24 15.59 10.42
CA LYS A 144 9.23 17.02 10.06
C LYS A 144 9.12 17.24 8.55
N THR A 145 9.26 16.19 7.74
CA THR A 145 9.39 16.33 6.30
C THR A 145 8.44 15.44 5.50
N VAL A 146 8.60 14.12 5.60
CA VAL A 146 8.01 13.16 4.63
C VAL A 146 6.84 12.39 5.22
N LEU A 147 6.92 12.10 6.51
CA LEU A 147 5.96 11.29 7.26
C LEU A 147 5.42 12.07 8.45
N PRO A 148 4.86 13.28 8.26
CA PRO A 148 4.32 14.05 9.37
C PRO A 148 3.10 13.34 9.98
N ILE A 149 3.07 13.29 11.31
CA ILE A 149 1.90 12.83 12.06
C ILE A 149 1.13 14.07 12.51
N TYR A 150 0.06 14.40 11.78
CA TYR A 150 -0.77 15.55 12.12
C TYR A 150 -1.75 15.23 13.25
N GLN A 151 -2.08 16.27 14.00
CA GLN A 151 -3.13 16.26 15.02
C GLN A 151 -4.47 15.75 14.48
N SER A 152 -4.81 16.10 13.23
CA SER A 152 -6.00 15.60 12.55
C SER A 152 -5.98 14.08 12.35
N THR A 153 -4.81 13.50 12.05
CA THR A 153 -4.65 12.06 11.86
C THR A 153 -4.82 11.30 13.17
N ILE A 154 -4.30 11.83 14.28
CA ILE A 154 -4.52 11.27 15.63
C ILE A 154 -6.00 11.36 16.02
N LYS A 155 -6.64 12.51 15.80
CA LYS A 155 -8.08 12.67 16.03
C LYS A 155 -8.89 11.66 15.22
N PHE A 156 -8.55 11.48 13.94
CA PHE A 156 -9.20 10.49 13.08
C PHE A 156 -8.97 9.06 13.60
N SER A 157 -7.77 8.73 14.07
CA SER A 157 -7.47 7.40 14.60
C SER A 157 -8.34 7.06 15.82
N ILE A 158 -8.53 8.02 16.72
CA ILE A 158 -9.42 7.89 17.89
C ILE A 158 -10.86 7.66 17.46
N GLN A 159 -11.32 8.33 16.40
CA GLN A 159 -12.70 8.24 15.89
C GLN A 159 -12.98 6.98 15.09
N ASN A 160 -12.03 6.50 14.29
CA ASN A 160 -12.32 5.56 13.21
C ASN A 160 -11.38 4.34 13.14
N SER A 161 -10.30 4.29 13.93
CA SER A 161 -9.32 3.20 13.89
C SER A 161 -9.28 2.36 15.18
N THR A 162 -8.32 1.44 15.26
CA THR A 162 -8.08 0.57 16.41
C THR A 162 -7.25 1.25 17.50
N VAL A 163 -7.33 0.73 18.72
CA VAL A 163 -6.53 1.22 19.86
C VAL A 163 -5.04 1.14 19.58
N GLN A 164 -4.59 0.02 18.99
CA GLN A 164 -3.19 -0.20 18.63
C GLN A 164 -2.70 0.84 17.62
N THR A 165 -3.56 1.26 16.69
CA THR A 165 -3.25 2.31 15.73
C THR A 165 -3.01 3.64 16.45
N PHE A 166 -3.91 4.02 17.36
CA PHE A 166 -3.76 5.23 18.17
C PHE A 166 -2.48 5.19 19.02
N GLU A 167 -2.26 4.11 19.78
CA GLU A 167 -1.09 3.93 20.65
C GLU A 167 0.22 4.05 19.86
N SER A 168 0.25 3.45 18.67
CA SER A 168 1.41 3.51 17.78
C SER A 168 1.69 4.94 17.32
N LEU A 169 0.66 5.75 17.02
CA LEU A 169 0.84 7.14 16.59
C LEU A 169 1.32 8.05 17.71
N VAL A 170 0.72 7.95 18.91
CA VAL A 170 1.09 8.83 20.04
C VAL A 170 2.47 8.54 20.60
N LYS A 171 3.01 7.32 20.43
CA LYS A 171 4.42 6.99 20.71
C LYS A 171 5.37 7.95 20.00
N TYR A 172 5.07 8.32 18.75
CA TYR A 172 5.94 9.16 17.92
C TYR A 172 5.55 10.64 17.90
N GLN A 173 4.32 10.98 18.34
CA GLN A 173 3.86 12.36 18.48
C GLN A 173 3.22 12.57 19.86
N PRO A 174 4.03 12.76 20.92
CA PRO A 174 3.55 12.80 22.30
C PRO A 174 2.88 14.14 22.67
N ILE A 175 2.98 15.17 21.83
CA ILE A 175 2.33 16.45 22.09
C ILE A 175 0.96 16.41 21.42
N LEU A 176 -0.09 16.23 22.22
CA LEU A 176 -1.47 16.39 21.77
C LEU A 176 -2.00 17.75 22.18
N ASP A 177 -2.72 18.39 21.26
CA ASP A 177 -3.46 19.61 21.57
C ASP A 177 -4.55 19.31 22.62
N GLU A 178 -4.70 20.18 23.61
CA GLU A 178 -5.70 20.05 24.68
C GLU A 178 -7.13 19.93 24.14
N SER A 179 -7.43 20.58 23.01
CA SER A 179 -8.69 20.44 22.30
C SER A 179 -8.92 19.03 21.76
N ILE A 180 -7.87 18.31 21.36
CA ILE A 180 -7.96 16.91 20.92
C ILE A 180 -8.18 16.01 22.12
N ILE A 181 -7.50 16.28 23.23
CA ILE A 181 -7.67 15.55 24.48
C ILE A 181 -9.12 15.62 24.95
N ILE A 182 -9.67 16.82 25.09
CA ILE A 182 -11.06 17.08 25.50
C ILE A 182 -12.03 16.43 24.52
N ARG A 183 -11.81 16.61 23.22
CA ARG A 183 -12.68 16.05 22.18
C ARG A 183 -12.62 14.53 22.13
N SER A 184 -11.48 13.93 22.44
CA SER A 184 -11.31 12.48 22.52
C SER A 184 -12.10 11.90 23.70
N LEU A 185 -12.08 12.57 24.85
CA LEU A 185 -12.90 12.23 26.01
C LEU A 185 -14.41 12.43 25.74
N GLN A 186 -14.77 13.40 24.90
CA GLN A 186 -16.14 13.64 24.49
C GLN A 186 -16.64 12.57 23.50
N ILE A 187 -15.90 12.29 22.44
CA ILE A 187 -16.22 11.23 21.44
C ILE A 187 -16.30 9.86 22.11
N ALA A 188 -15.43 9.62 23.09
CA ALA A 188 -15.45 8.48 23.98
C ALA A 188 -16.77 8.35 24.77
N SER A 189 -17.29 9.45 25.30
CA SER A 189 -18.56 9.47 26.04
C SER A 189 -19.80 9.30 25.14
N GLU A 190 -19.69 9.66 23.86
CA GLU A 190 -20.79 9.64 22.90
C GLU A 190 -20.92 8.27 22.17
N ASN A 191 -19.88 7.43 22.12
CA ASN A 191 -19.87 6.13 21.43
C ASN A 191 -20.14 4.94 22.38
N LYS A 192 -21.40 4.51 22.47
CA LYS A 192 -21.85 3.44 23.38
C LYS A 192 -21.44 1.99 23.03
N SER A 193 -20.88 1.71 21.85
CA SER A 193 -20.81 0.29 21.39
C SER A 193 -19.42 -0.31 21.13
N ASN A 194 -18.29 0.42 21.07
CA ASN A 194 -17.02 -0.26 20.70
C ASN A 194 -15.69 0.42 21.13
N LYS A 195 -15.67 1.30 22.14
CA LYS A 195 -14.44 2.07 22.43
C LYS A 195 -13.94 2.15 23.86
N ILE A 196 -14.46 1.37 24.81
CA ILE A 196 -13.95 1.38 26.21
C ILE A 196 -12.42 1.24 26.25
N GLU A 197 -11.84 0.37 25.43
CA GLU A 197 -10.39 0.21 25.33
C GLU A 197 -9.67 1.47 24.81
N MET A 198 -10.21 2.13 23.78
CA MET A 198 -9.68 3.40 23.27
C MET A 198 -9.73 4.48 24.36
N ILE A 199 -10.82 4.54 25.13
CA ILE A 199 -10.96 5.48 26.25
C ILE A 199 -9.88 5.23 27.29
N ASN A 200 -9.67 3.98 27.66
CA ASN A 200 -8.67 3.61 28.66
C ASN A 200 -7.26 3.91 28.16
N SER A 201 -6.96 3.64 26.88
CA SER A 201 -5.69 3.97 26.26
C SER A 201 -5.42 5.48 26.26
N VAL A 202 -6.39 6.30 25.83
CA VAL A 202 -6.30 7.77 25.89
C VAL A 202 -6.12 8.25 27.34
N LYS A 203 -6.90 7.74 28.30
CA LYS A 203 -6.76 8.11 29.73
C LYS A 203 -5.39 7.74 30.29
N ASN A 204 -4.87 6.57 29.97
CA ASN A 204 -3.56 6.11 30.41
C ASN A 204 -2.45 6.99 29.85
N TYR A 205 -2.53 7.31 28.56
CA TYR A 205 -1.63 8.25 27.90
C TYR A 205 -1.61 9.62 28.60
N LEU A 206 -2.79 10.18 28.90
CA LEU A 206 -2.90 11.47 29.59
C LEU A 206 -2.35 11.46 31.01
N LYS A 207 -2.47 10.33 31.72
CA LYS A 207 -1.86 10.17 33.05
C LYS A 207 -0.33 10.19 32.98
N ASN A 208 0.25 9.59 31.95
CA ASN A 208 1.70 9.53 31.77
C ASN A 208 2.33 10.85 31.31
N LEU A 209 1.52 11.83 30.86
CA LEU A 209 1.99 13.17 30.49
C LEU A 209 2.11 14.14 31.69
N LYS A 210 1.52 13.81 32.84
CA LYS A 210 1.57 14.61 34.07
C LYS A 210 2.68 14.10 34.99
#